data_AF-F2EZZ6-F1
#
_entry.id   AF-F2EZZ6-F1
#
_cell.length_a   1.000
_cell.length_b   1.000
_cell.length_c   1.000
_cell.angle_alpha   90.00
_cell.angle_beta   90.00
_cell.angle_gamma   90.00
#
_symmetry.space_group_name_H-M   'P 1'
#
loop_
_entity.id
_entity.type
_entity.pdbx_description
1 polymer ?
#
loop_
_entity_poly.entity_id
_entity_poly.type
_entity_poly.pdbx_seq_one_letter_code
_entity_poly.pdbx_strand_id
1 'polypeptide(L)' 'MIQHFSYKPLFENSQIPGWSIRFFYEQKRYVAEYYKDGSIKFFGESPAEEQKEKLEKMIHELMLFHVYE' A
#
# COMPACT_ATOMS: atom_id res chain seq x y z
N MET A 1 -6.15 -12.31 3.57
CA MET A 1 -4.75 -12.31 3.09
C MET A 1 -4.66 -11.38 1.89
N ILE A 2 -3.59 -10.59 1.77
CA ILE A 2 -3.38 -9.71 0.61
C ILE A 2 -2.94 -10.58 -0.57
N GLN A 3 -3.56 -10.38 -1.74
CA GLN A 3 -3.27 -11.11 -2.98
C GLN A 3 -2.95 -10.16 -4.11
N HIS A 4 -2.17 -10.63 -5.10
CA HIS A 4 -1.78 -9.85 -6.28
C HIS A 4 -1.22 -8.46 -5.92
N PHE A 5 -0.36 -8.40 -4.91
CA PHE A 5 0.28 -7.15 -4.49
C PHE A 5 1.21 -6.66 -5.59
N SER A 6 1.08 -5.39 -5.96
CA SER A 6 1.93 -4.73 -6.94
C SER A 6 2.18 -3.31 -6.48
N TYR A 7 3.43 -2.86 -6.57
CA TYR A 7 3.84 -1.52 -6.20
C TYR A 7 4.54 -0.85 -7.39
N LYS A 8 4.37 0.47 -7.51
CA LYS A 8 5.06 1.30 -8.51
C LYS A 8 5.50 2.61 -7.85
N PRO A 9 6.73 3.09 -8.08
CA PRO A 9 7.14 4.41 -7.61
C PRO A 9 6.22 5.49 -8.21
N LEU A 10 5.79 6.46 -7.39
CA LEU A 10 4.91 7.55 -7.81
C LEU A 10 5.64 8.59 -8.68
N PHE A 11 6.93 8.79 -8.43
CA PHE A 11 7.74 9.76 -9.13
C PHE A 11 9.08 9.14 -9.51
N GLU A 12 9.44 9.23 -10.79
CA GLU A 12 10.80 8.90 -11.28
C GLU A 12 11.83 9.95 -10.84
N ASN A 13 11.36 11.17 -10.55
CA ASN A 13 12.20 12.27 -10.05
C ASN A 13 12.24 12.24 -8.51
N SER A 14 13.40 11.83 -8.00
CA SER A 14 13.85 11.50 -6.64
C SER A 14 13.49 12.39 -5.42
N GLN A 15 12.48 13.28 -5.47
CA GLN A 15 12.17 14.16 -4.33
C GLN A 15 10.99 13.71 -3.48
N ILE A 16 10.07 12.90 -4.01
CA ILE A 16 8.91 12.41 -3.24
C ILE A 16 8.95 10.88 -3.19
N PRO A 17 9.43 10.28 -2.08
CA PRO A 17 9.45 8.84 -1.92
C PRO A 17 8.05 8.35 -1.54
N GLY A 18 7.29 7.97 -2.56
CA GLY A 18 5.99 7.33 -2.41
C GLY A 18 5.78 6.27 -3.49
N TRP A 19 4.97 5.27 -3.18
CA TRP A 19 4.67 4.13 -4.03
C TRP A 19 3.17 3.98 -4.18
N SER A 20 2.69 3.91 -5.41
CA SER A 20 1.33 3.46 -5.70
C SER A 20 1.28 1.95 -5.55
N ILE A 21 0.51 1.49 -4.59
CA ILE A 21 0.26 0.07 -4.32
C ILE A 21 -1.13 -0.32 -4.80
N ARG A 22 -1.22 -1.53 -5.34
CA ARG A 22 -2.46 -2.15 -5.81
C ARG A 22 -2.48 -3.58 -5.32
N PHE A 23 -3.61 -3.99 -4.76
CA PHE A 23 -3.75 -5.33 -4.22
C PHE A 23 -5.21 -5.73 -4.12
N PHE A 24 -5.44 -7.03 -3.90
CA PHE A 24 -6.75 -7.58 -3.61
C PHE A 24 -6.84 -8.04 -2.16
N TYR A 25 -7.96 -7.71 -1.53
CA TYR A 25 -8.31 -8.16 -0.18
C TYR A 25 -9.80 -8.48 -0.15
N GLU A 26 -10.15 -9.69 0.30
CA GLU A 26 -11.55 -10.19 0.31
C GLU A 26 -12.28 -10.03 -1.03
N GLN A 27 -11.61 -10.38 -2.14
CA GLN A 27 -12.13 -10.26 -3.51
C GLN A 27 -12.39 -8.81 -3.96
N LYS A 28 -12.06 -7.82 -3.13
CA LYS A 28 -12.11 -6.40 -3.48
C LYS A 28 -10.74 -5.90 -3.88
N ARG A 29 -10.72 -5.02 -4.87
CA ARG A 29 -9.49 -4.38 -5.34
C ARG A 29 -9.30 -3.07 -4.61
N TYR A 30 -8.16 -2.94 -3.95
CA TYR A 30 -7.75 -1.71 -3.29
C TYR A 30 -6.60 -1.06 -4.06
N VAL A 31 -6.65 0.26 -4.10
CA VAL A 31 -5.60 1.12 -4.65
C VAL A 31 -5.24 2.10 -3.55
N ALA A 32 -3.95 2.18 -3.22
CA ALA A 32 -3.47 3.11 -2.21
C ALA A 32 -2.11 3.66 -2.60
N GLU A 33 -1.71 4.75 -1.95
CA GLU A 33 -0.35 5.27 -1.99
C GLU A 33 0.29 5.06 -0.64
N TYR A 34 1.44 4.41 -0.64
CA TYR A 34 2.30 4.23 0.52
C TYR A 34 3.42 5.27 0.46
N TYR A 35 3.58 6.07 1.51
CA TYR A 35 4.61 7.09 1.62
C TYR A 35 5.76 6.61 2.52
N LYS A 36 6.96 7.16 2.33
CA LYS A 36 8.14 6.78 3.13
C LYS A 36 7.99 7.04 4.63
N ASP A 37 7.15 7.99 5.04
CA ASP A 37 6.85 8.20 6.47
C ASP A 37 6.01 7.07 7.07
N GLY A 38 5.45 6.21 6.21
CA GLY A 38 4.55 5.13 6.58
C GLY A 38 3.08 5.46 6.39
N SER A 39 2.73 6.68 5.97
CA SER A 39 1.34 7.03 5.71
C SER A 39 0.78 6.24 4.51
N ILE A 40 -0.44 5.72 4.67
CA ILE A 40 -1.16 4.99 3.61
C ILE A 40 -2.42 5.77 3.25
N LYS A 41 -2.53 6.16 1.98
CA LYS A 41 -3.68 6.88 1.45
C LYS A 41 -4.45 6.00 0.47
N PHE A 42 -5.63 5.53 0.86
CA PHE A 42 -6.52 4.77 -0.01
C PHE A 42 -7.22 5.69 -1.02
N PHE A 43 -7.34 5.23 -2.26
CA PHE A 43 -8.03 5.92 -3.35
C PHE A 43 -9.30 5.16 -3.72
N GLY A 44 -10.45 5.80 -3.57
CA GLY A 44 -11.75 5.20 -3.86
C GLY A 44 -12.25 4.36 -2.69
N GLU A 45 -12.39 3.04 -2.90
CA GLU A 45 -12.89 2.13 -1.87
C GLU A 45 -11.87 2.01 -0.74
N SER A 46 -12.27 2.42 0.45
CA SER A 46 -11.47 2.30 1.66
C SER A 46 -11.97 1.10 2.47
N PRO A 47 -11.06 0.32 3.08
CA PRO A 47 -11.45 -0.78 3.96
C PRO A 47 -12.18 -0.23 5.20
N ALA A 48 -12.98 -1.07 5.85
CA ALA A 48 -13.60 -0.73 7.13
C ALA A 48 -12.52 -0.45 8.18
N GLU A 49 -12.82 0.41 9.18
CA GLU A 49 -11.85 0.84 10.20
C GLU A 49 -11.18 -0.34 10.93
N GLU A 50 -11.96 -1.37 11.25
CA GLU A 50 -11.47 -2.63 11.86
C GLU A 50 -10.47 -3.38 10.99
N GLN A 51 -10.62 -3.30 9.67
CA GLN A 51 -9.74 -3.95 8.69
C GLN A 51 -8.57 -3.05 8.29
N LYS A 52 -8.74 -1.72 8.42
CA LYS A 52 -7.77 -0.72 8.02
C LYS A 52 -6.45 -0.91 8.76
N GLU A 53 -6.48 -0.99 10.10
CA GLU A 53 -5.26 -1.18 10.90
C GLU A 53 -4.53 -2.48 10.52
N LYS A 54 -5.29 -3.55 10.29
CA LYS A 54 -4.74 -4.85 9.86
C LYS A 54 -4.10 -4.75 8.48
N LEU A 55 -4.76 -4.10 7.53
CA LEU A 55 -4.23 -3.89 6.18
C LEU A 55 -2.99 -3.01 6.19
N GLU A 56 -2.99 -1.94 6.98
CA GLU A 56 -1.84 -1.04 7.14
C GLU A 56 -0.62 -1.82 7.62
N LYS A 57 -0.75 -2.63 8.69
CA LYS A 57 0.33 -3.52 9.18
C LYS A 57 0.84 -4.48 8.09
N MET A 58 -0.07 -5.16 7.39
CA MET A 58 0.31 -6.11 6.33
C MET A 58 1.02 -5.41 5.16
N ILE A 59 0.57 -4.21 4.77
CA ILE A 59 1.20 -3.41 3.71
C ILE A 59 2.59 -2.95 4.15
N HIS A 60 2.76 -2.50 5.40
CA HIS A 60 4.06 -2.13 5.95
C HIS A 60 5.06 -3.29 5.86
N GLU A 61 4.66 -4.49 6.29
CA GLU A 61 5.52 -5.67 6.22
C GLU A 61 5.91 -6.01 4.76
N LEU A 62 4.96 -5.95 3.84
CA LEU A 62 5.21 -6.20 2.41
C LEU A 62 6.14 -5.15 1.78
N MET A 63 5.95 -3.88 2.10
CA MET A 63 6.78 -2.78 1.61
C MET A 63 8.19 -2.84 2.20
N LEU A 64 8.32 -3.18 3.48
CA LEU A 64 9.62 -3.37 4.13
C LEU A 64 10.42 -4.46 3.39
N PHE A 65 9.77 -5.59 3.10
CA PHE A 65 10.38 -6.71 2.38
C PHE A 65 10.77 -6.38 0.92
N HIS A 66 10.04 -5.48 0.24
CA HIS A 66 10.29 -5.19 -1.18
C HIS A 66 11.13 -3.94 -1.46
N VAL A 67 11.20 -2.99 -0.52
CA VAL A 67 11.87 -1.68 -0.72
C VAL A 67 13.20 -1.62 0.02
N TYR A 68 13.36 -2.37 1.11
CA TYR A 68 14.57 -2.33 1.94
C TYR A 68 15.44 -3.60 1.86
N GLU A 69 15.04 -4.61 1.08
CA GLU A 69 15.91 -5.69 0.58
C GLU A 69 16.24 -5.47 -0.91
#